data_AF-A0A1F4UY28-F1
#
_entry.id   AF-A0A1F4UY28-F1
#
_cell.length_a   1.000
_cell.length_b   1.000
_cell.length_c   1.000
_cell.angle_alpha   90.00
_cell.angle_beta   90.00
_cell.angle_gamma   90.00
#
_symmetry.space_group_name_H-M   'P 1'
#
loop_
_entity.id
_entity.type
_entity.pdbx_description
1 polymer ?
#
loop_
_entity_poly.entity_id
_entity_poly.type
_entity_poly.pdbx_seq_one_letter_code
_entity_poly.pdbx_strand_id
1 'polypeptide(L)'
;MHNKVQTDVKCSNCFKSLGIPSRMEIYTYLFNSGPANVSEIVDLVNLKQPTVSYHLREMEDAGIVKGQKKGKEVFYSLTKMCKHKDVPCVFSEVDFKRYA
;
A
#
# COMPACT_ATOMS: atom_id res chain seq x y z
N MET A 1 4.74 30.46 22.64
CA MET A 1 5.66 29.72 21.74
C MET A 1 4.89 28.54 21.15
N HIS A 2 4.40 28.66 19.91
CA HIS A 2 3.78 27.54 19.21
C HIS A 2 4.89 26.61 18.71
N ASN A 3 5.17 25.57 19.50
CA ASN A 3 6.10 24.53 19.10
C ASN A 3 5.42 23.73 17.98
N LYS A 4 5.63 24.11 16.72
CA LYS A 4 5.17 23.31 15.58
C LYS A 4 5.87 21.96 15.70
N VAL A 5 5.11 20.91 16.00
CA VAL A 5 5.57 19.54 15.83
C VAL A 5 6.06 19.43 14.39
N GLN A 6 7.35 19.17 14.20
CA GLN A 6 7.96 19.00 12.90
C GLN A 6 7.50 17.64 12.36
N THR A 7 6.27 17.57 11.89
CA THR A 7 5.67 16.34 11.39
C THR A 7 6.33 15.98 10.07
N ASP A 8 6.84 14.76 9.94
CA ASP A 8 7.38 14.29 8.67
C ASP A 8 6.24 14.11 7.67
N VAL A 9 5.99 15.18 6.90
CA VAL A 9 4.84 15.29 5.99
C VAL A 9 4.86 14.21 4.91
N LYS A 10 6.01 13.56 4.66
CA LYS A 10 6.16 12.57 3.59
C LYS A 10 5.32 11.31 3.86
N CYS A 11 5.29 10.82 5.10
CA CYS A 11 4.42 9.69 5.45
C CYS A 11 2.93 10.05 5.47
N SER A 12 2.58 11.34 5.59
CA SER A 12 1.16 11.77 5.59
C SER A 12 0.44 11.39 4.30
N ASN A 13 1.14 11.40 3.16
CA ASN A 13 0.57 11.00 1.87
C ASN A 13 0.29 9.49 1.80
N CYS A 14 1.09 8.67 2.49
CA CYS A 14 0.82 7.25 2.60
C CYS A 14 -0.49 7.01 3.37
N PHE A 15 -0.67 7.67 4.52
CA PHE A 15 -1.91 7.55 5.29
C PHE A 15 -3.13 8.06 4.51
N LYS A 16 -3.00 9.19 3.80
CA LYS A 16 -4.07 9.70 2.91
C LYS A 16 -4.41 8.70 1.81
N SER A 17 -3.41 8.11 1.18
CA SER A 17 -3.61 7.09 0.14
C SER A 17 -4.29 5.85 0.72
N LEU A 18 -3.88 5.38 1.90
CA LEU A 18 -4.44 4.19 2.53
C LEU A 18 -5.85 4.40 3.09
N GLY A 19 -6.25 5.63 3.41
CA GLY A 19 -7.59 5.96 3.92
C GLY A 19 -8.75 5.71 2.95
N ILE A 20 -8.49 5.23 1.74
CA ILE A 20 -9.51 4.79 0.79
C ILE A 20 -9.87 3.32 1.07
N PRO A 21 -11.16 2.97 1.25
CA PRO A 21 -11.58 1.62 1.66
C PRO A 21 -11.01 0.50 0.77
N SER A 22 -11.13 0.63 -0.55
CA SER A 22 -10.60 -0.36 -1.51
C SER A 22 -9.08 -0.53 -1.41
N ARG A 23 -8.32 0.53 -1.16
CA ARG A 23 -6.86 0.46 -0.96
C ARG A 23 -6.51 -0.22 0.36
N MET A 24 -7.33 -0.03 1.39
CA MET A 24 -7.18 -0.71 2.67
C MET A 24 -7.48 -2.22 2.56
N GLU A 25 -8.45 -2.61 1.74
CA GLU A 25 -8.71 -4.03 1.42
C GLU A 25 -7.51 -4.67 0.68
N ILE A 26 -6.99 -4.01 -0.36
CA ILE A 26 -5.78 -4.47 -1.07
C ILE A 26 -4.61 -4.62 -0.11
N TYR A 27 -4.37 -3.60 0.72
CA TYR A 27 -3.30 -3.62 1.72
C TYR A 27 -3.45 -4.83 2.66
N THR A 28 -4.65 -5.02 3.20
CA THR A 28 -4.95 -6.08 4.17
C THR A 28 -4.73 -7.46 3.54
N TYR A 29 -5.10 -7.63 2.28
CA TYR A 29 -4.82 -8.85 1.56
C TYR A 29 -3.32 -9.10 1.40
N LEU A 30 -2.58 -8.12 0.84
CA LEU A 30 -1.14 -8.27 0.61
C LEU A 30 -0.35 -8.48 1.91
N PHE A 31 -0.81 -7.89 3.01
CA PHE A 31 -0.23 -8.10 4.34
C PHE A 31 -0.37 -9.57 4.79
N ASN A 32 -1.56 -10.15 4.62
CA ASN A 32 -1.88 -11.48 5.13
C ASN A 32 -1.45 -12.62 4.19
N SER A 33 -1.60 -12.41 2.88
CA SER A 33 -1.39 -13.44 1.86
C SER A 33 -0.05 -13.32 1.15
N GLY A 34 0.66 -12.21 1.34
CA GLY A 34 1.92 -11.94 0.66
C GLY A 34 1.74 -11.38 -0.75
N PRO A 35 2.78 -11.47 -1.61
CA PRO A 35 2.74 -10.88 -2.95
C PRO A 35 1.69 -11.53 -3.86
N ALA A 36 0.95 -10.71 -4.59
CA ALA A 36 -0.10 -11.16 -5.51
C ALA A 36 -0.07 -10.39 -6.84
N ASN A 37 -0.52 -11.00 -7.92
CA ASN A 37 -0.67 -10.34 -9.21
C ASN A 37 -1.98 -9.53 -9.29
N VAL A 38 -2.13 -8.73 -10.34
CA VAL A 38 -3.31 -7.85 -10.49
C VAL A 38 -4.62 -8.64 -10.58
N SER A 39 -4.63 -9.81 -11.20
CA SER A 39 -5.82 -10.64 -11.36
C SER A 39 -6.29 -11.18 -10.01
N GLU A 40 -5.38 -11.72 -9.20
CA GLU A 40 -5.66 -12.19 -7.84
C GLU A 40 -6.23 -11.08 -6.95
N ILE A 41 -5.69 -9.86 -7.08
CA ILE A 41 -6.18 -8.70 -6.33
C ILE A 41 -7.58 -8.28 -6.80
N VAL A 42 -7.84 -8.29 -8.11
CA VAL A 42 -9.16 -8.00 -8.70
C VAL A 42 -10.23 -8.92 -8.15
N ASP A 43 -9.95 -10.22 -8.11
CA ASP A 43 -10.89 -11.23 -7.62
C ASP A 43 -11.24 -11.01 -6.14
N LEU A 44 -10.31 -10.47 -5.34
CA LEU A 44 -10.55 -10.18 -3.94
C LEU A 44 -11.39 -8.93 -3.70
N VAL A 45 -11.02 -7.80 -4.29
CA VAL A 45 -11.71 -6.52 -3.99
C VAL A 45 -13.02 -6.37 -4.76
N ASN A 46 -13.34 -7.31 -5.65
CA ASN A 46 -14.53 -7.27 -6.49
C ASN A 46 -14.69 -5.94 -7.25
N LEU A 47 -13.56 -5.40 -7.73
CA LEU A 47 -13.50 -4.18 -8.54
C LEU A 47 -13.00 -4.51 -9.94
N LYS A 48 -13.37 -3.67 -10.91
CA LYS A 48 -12.86 -3.82 -12.28
C LYS A 48 -11.33 -3.62 -12.30
N GLN A 49 -10.64 -4.39 -13.14
CA GLN A 49 -9.19 -4.34 -13.30
C GLN A 49 -8.59 -2.94 -13.52
N PRO A 50 -9.20 -2.02 -14.31
CA PRO A 50 -8.69 -0.65 -14.45
C PRO A 50 -8.67 0.11 -13.12
N THR A 51 -9.69 -0.08 -12.28
CA THR A 51 -9.79 0.53 -10.95
C THR A 51 -8.72 -0.01 -10.01
N VAL A 52 -8.52 -1.33 -10.00
CA VAL A 52 -7.47 -1.96 -9.19
C VAL A 52 -6.08 -1.50 -9.63
N SER A 53 -5.83 -1.43 -10.94
CA SER A 53 -4.56 -0.95 -11.48
C SER A 53 -4.30 0.51 -11.11
N TYR A 54 -5.34 1.35 -11.13
CA TYR A 54 -5.26 2.73 -10.66
C TYR A 54 -4.92 2.80 -9.16
N HIS A 55 -5.58 2.01 -8.32
CA HIS A 55 -5.28 1.95 -6.89
C HIS A 55 -3.86 1.48 -6.60
N LEU A 56 -3.39 0.43 -7.28
CA LEU A 56 -2.03 -0.08 -7.10
C LEU A 56 -0.98 0.96 -7.49
N ARG A 57 -1.19 1.68 -8.59
CA ARG A 57 -0.32 2.77 -9.00
C ARG A 57 -0.25 3.89 -7.96
N GLU A 58 -1.40 4.32 -7.45
CA GLU A 58 -1.48 5.37 -6.43
C GLU A 58 -0.84 4.94 -5.10
N MET A 59 -0.98 3.66 -4.72
CA MET A 59 -0.33 3.09 -3.55
C MET A 59 1.19 2.96 -3.76
N GLU A 60 1.65 2.63 -4.96
CA GLU A 60 3.07 2.55 -5.33
C GLU A 60 3.73 3.93 -5.34
N ASP A 61 3.06 4.94 -5.92
CA ASP A 61 3.52 6.32 -5.93
C ASP A 61 3.68 6.86 -4.50
N ALA A 62 2.72 6.55 -3.63
CA ALA A 62 2.76 6.84 -2.19
C ALA A 62 3.80 6.00 -1.41
N GLY A 63 4.38 4.95 -2.00
CA GLY A 63 5.41 4.11 -1.39
C GLY A 63 4.88 3.02 -0.45
N ILE A 64 3.59 2.68 -0.52
CA ILE A 64 2.96 1.64 0.32
C ILE A 64 3.23 0.23 -0.24
N VAL A 65 3.17 0.10 -1.56
CA VAL A 65 3.43 -1.15 -2.29
C VAL A 65 4.57 -0.97 -3.28
N LYS A 66 5.09 -2.08 -3.79
CA LYS A 66 6.01 -2.14 -4.92
C LYS A 66 5.54 -3.16 -5.93
N GLY A 67 5.57 -2.81 -7.21
CA GLY A 67 5.36 -3.73 -8.33
C GLY A 67 6.66 -4.38 -8.78
N GLN A 68 6.64 -5.69 -9.00
CA GLN A 68 7.73 -6.43 -9.63
C GLN A 68 7.21 -7.20 -10.83
N LYS A 69 7.77 -6.92 -12.01
CA LYS A 69 7.44 -7.64 -13.23
C LYS A 69 8.01 -9.06 -13.17
N LYS A 70 7.18 -10.06 -13.41
CA LYS A 70 7.54 -11.47 -13.56
C LYS A 70 6.92 -12.00 -14.85
N GLY A 71 7.74 -12.12 -15.90
CA GLY A 71 7.24 -12.45 -17.23
C GLY A 71 6.29 -11.39 -17.78
N LYS A 72 5.03 -11.79 -18.04
CA LYS A 72 3.97 -10.90 -18.56
C LYS A 72 3.15 -10.23 -17.46
N GLU A 73 3.31 -10.65 -16.21
CA GLU A 73 2.51 -10.19 -15.08
C GLU A 73 3.31 -9.26 -14.17
N VAL A 74 2.60 -8.47 -13.37
CA VAL A 74 3.18 -7.64 -12.31
C VAL A 74 2.64 -8.14 -10.99
N PHE A 75 3.55 -8.49 -10.08
CA PHE A 75 3.24 -8.89 -8.72
C PHE A 75 3.47 -7.71 -7.78
N TYR A 76 2.48 -7.39 -6.97
CA TYR A 76 2.57 -6.35 -5.97
C TYR A 76 2.83 -6.95 -4.59
N SER A 77 3.58 -6.23 -3.77
CA SER A 77 3.88 -6.59 -2.38
C SER A 77 4.01 -5.33 -1.55
N LEU A 78 3.84 -5.45 -0.22
CA LEU A 78 4.07 -4.33 0.68
C LEU A 78 5.54 -3.89 0.66
N THR A 79 5.74 -2.58 0.72
CA THR A 79 7.06 -1.97 0.81
C THR A 79 7.65 -2.21 2.19
N LYS A 80 8.83 -2.86 2.24
CA LYS A 80 9.53 -3.17 3.50
C LYS A 80 10.39 -2.02 4.03
N MET A 81 10.95 -1.20 3.14
CA MET A 81 11.82 -0.07 3.49
C MET A 81 11.11 1.23 3.10
N CYS A 82 11.05 2.20 4.00
CA CYS A 82 10.36 3.46 3.72
C CYS A 82 11.00 4.20 2.55
N LYS A 83 10.21 4.63 1.56
CA LYS A 83 10.70 5.44 0.43
C LYS A 83 11.19 6.83 0.86
N HIS A 84 10.75 7.28 2.04
CA HIS A 84 10.99 8.64 2.54
C HIS A 84 12.14 8.73 3.56
N LYS A 85 12.53 7.57 4.14
CA LYS A 85 13.53 7.44 5.21
C LYS A 85 14.23 6.10 5.04
N ASP A 86 15.52 6.03 5.32
CA ASP A 86 16.29 4.77 5.27
C ASP A 86 16.04 3.90 6.52
N VAL A 87 14.78 3.56 6.75
CA VAL A 87 14.28 2.78 7.91
C VAL A 87 13.17 1.84 7.45
N PRO A 88 12.85 0.77 8.21
CA PRO A 88 11.70 -0.07 7.94
C PRO A 88 10.39 0.72 7.77
N CYS A 89 9.56 0.31 6.84
CA CYS A 89 8.28 0.95 6.57
C CYS A 89 7.26 0.56 7.66
N VAL A 90 6.56 1.54 8.25
CA VAL A 90 5.50 1.28 9.24
C VAL A 90 4.40 0.36 8.69
N PHE A 91 4.09 0.48 7.40
CA PHE A 91 3.11 -0.36 6.70
C PHE A 91 3.60 -1.78 6.41
N SER A 92 4.81 -2.15 6.83
CA SER A 92 5.27 -3.55 6.75
C SER A 92 4.96 -4.35 8.01
N GLU A 93 4.56 -3.69 9.10
CA GLU A 93 4.37 -4.30 10.42
C GLU A 93 2.95 -4.13 10.96
N VAL A 94 2.16 -3.20 10.40
CA VAL A 94 0.82 -2.89 10.90
C VAL A 94 -0.23 -3.80 10.28
N ASP A 95 -0.80 -4.69 11.09
CA ASP A 95 -2.02 -5.42 10.75
C ASP A 95 -3.26 -4.59 11.17
N PHE A 96 -3.96 -4.01 10.20
CA PHE A 96 -5.18 -3.23 10.48
C PHE A 96 -6.37 -4.10 10.89
N LYS A 97 -6.37 -5.42 10.62
CA LYS A 97 -7.43 -6.30 11.15
C LYS A 97 -7.45 -6.36 12.67
N ARG A 98 -6.33 -6.05 13.33
CA ARG A 98 -6.24 -5.99 14.79
C ARG A 98 -7.08 -4.85 15.40
N TYR A 99 -7.48 -3.87 14.60
CA TYR A 99 -8.17 -2.65 15.06
C TYR A 99 -9.61 -2.53 14.53
N ALA A 100 -10.09 -3.56 13.83
CA ALA A 100 -11.48 -3.68 13.35
C ALA A 100 -12.28 -4.60 14.28
#